data_AF-A0A2S1XTB3-F1
#
_entry.id   AF-A0A2S1XTB3-F1
#
_cell.length_a   1.000
_cell.length_b   1.000
_cell.length_c   1.000
_cell.angle_alpha   90.00
_cell.angle_beta   90.00
_cell.angle_gamma   90.00
#
_symmetry.space_group_name_H-M   'P 1'
#
loop_
_entity.id
_entity.type
_entity.pdbx_description
1 polymer ?
#
loop_
_entity_poly.entity_id
_entity_poly.type
_entity_poly.pdbx_seq_one_letter_code
_entity_poly.pdbx_strand_id
1 'polypeptide(L)'
;MSGFGRLWALVGMAAVASLASGCAPVVLGAAGGTAVVAASEHRGLSGFASDTEIKARINHLWFQHSLEMHSRIGLTVDQGRVLLTGRATDAQMRLDAVRLCWQVEGVKEVINEIQVDTDSGIMDSARDTWITTQLRTKLTFDSQIHSQNFSIDTVNGVVYLMGLATHQGELDRVIEHARTLPNVQRVVNYARVL
;
A
#
# COMPACT_ATOMS: atom_id res chain seq x y z
N MET A 1 -31.39 -24.92 72.55
CA MET A 1 -32.84 -24.65 72.66
C MET A 1 -33.16 -23.53 71.65
N SER A 2 -33.05 -23.74 70.34
CA SER A 2 -34.00 -24.38 69.41
C SER A 2 -35.39 -23.73 69.35
N GLY A 3 -35.68 -23.05 68.24
CA GLY A 3 -37.05 -22.93 67.70
C GLY A 3 -37.39 -21.54 67.14
N PHE A 4 -37.25 -21.36 65.82
CA PHE A 4 -37.98 -20.42 64.92
C PHE A 4 -37.40 -20.71 63.52
N GLY A 5 -38.12 -20.91 62.41
CA GLY A 5 -39.53 -20.88 62.09
C GLY A 5 -39.67 -21.45 60.67
N ARG A 6 -40.86 -21.96 60.36
CA ARG A 6 -41.27 -22.61 59.11
C ARG A 6 -41.33 -21.58 57.98
N LEU A 7 -40.68 -21.79 56.82
CA LEU A 7 -41.14 -21.29 55.50
C LEU A 7 -40.17 -21.66 54.37
N TRP A 8 -40.34 -22.78 53.66
CA TRP A 8 -39.80 -22.91 52.29
C TRP A 8 -40.85 -23.59 51.42
N ALA A 9 -41.65 -22.75 50.76
CA ALA A 9 -42.68 -23.13 49.81
C ALA A 9 -42.09 -23.20 48.40
N LEU A 10 -42.37 -24.33 47.74
CA LEU A 10 -42.60 -24.57 46.31
C LEU A 10 -42.35 -23.40 45.33
N VAL A 11 -41.37 -23.57 44.44
CA VAL A 11 -41.33 -23.03 43.07
C VAL A 11 -40.59 -24.09 42.24
N GLY A 12 -41.16 -24.80 41.26
CA GLY A 12 -42.02 -24.33 40.18
C GLY A 12 -41.19 -24.38 38.88
N MET A 13 -40.95 -25.59 38.35
CA MET A 13 -40.12 -25.82 37.16
C MET A 13 -40.85 -25.32 35.90
N ALA A 14 -40.56 -24.08 35.51
CA ALA A 14 -41.14 -23.44 34.33
C ALA A 14 -40.49 -23.96 33.05
N ALA A 15 -41.31 -24.56 32.19
CA ALA A 15 -41.01 -24.87 30.80
C ALA A 15 -40.85 -23.58 30.00
N VAL A 16 -39.71 -23.40 29.35
CA VAL A 16 -39.45 -22.31 28.40
C VAL A 16 -39.59 -22.85 26.98
N ALA A 17 -40.72 -22.55 26.36
CA ALA A 17 -40.90 -22.60 24.91
C ALA A 17 -41.30 -21.20 24.44
N SER A 18 -40.46 -20.56 23.64
CA SER A 18 -40.81 -19.34 22.89
C SER A 18 -39.99 -19.29 21.60
N LEU A 19 -40.71 -19.38 20.49
CA LEU A 19 -40.28 -19.26 19.09
C LEU A 19 -40.10 -17.79 18.69
N ALA A 20 -39.16 -17.46 17.78
CA ALA A 20 -39.32 -16.45 16.72
C ALA A 20 -38.08 -16.30 15.79
N SER A 21 -38.34 -16.39 14.47
CA SER A 21 -37.71 -15.68 13.31
C SER A 21 -36.18 -15.76 13.10
N GLY A 22 -35.63 -16.50 12.10
CA GLY A 22 -35.63 -16.19 10.65
C GLY A 22 -34.57 -15.10 10.31
N CYS A 23 -33.61 -15.20 9.38
CA CYS A 23 -33.53 -15.88 8.08
C CYS A 23 -32.07 -16.25 7.73
N ALA A 24 -31.81 -17.51 7.39
CA ALA A 24 -30.64 -17.89 6.59
C ALA A 24 -31.02 -17.76 5.09
N PRO A 25 -30.16 -17.25 4.20
CA PRO A 25 -30.46 -17.25 2.78
C PRO A 25 -30.41 -18.69 2.25
N VAL A 26 -31.58 -19.22 1.95
CA VAL A 26 -31.75 -20.45 1.19
C VAL A 26 -31.32 -20.16 -0.25
N VAL A 27 -30.27 -20.85 -0.71
CA VAL A 27 -29.90 -20.89 -2.12
C VAL A 27 -30.90 -21.79 -2.84
N LEU A 28 -31.98 -21.19 -3.34
CA LEU A 28 -32.89 -21.83 -4.30
C LEU A 28 -32.31 -21.70 -5.70
N GLY A 29 -31.45 -22.64 -6.09
CA GLY A 29 -31.05 -22.85 -7.47
C GLY A 29 -31.73 -24.09 -8.02
N ALA A 30 -32.90 -23.93 -8.67
CA ALA A 30 -33.40 -24.80 -9.75
C ALA A 30 -34.85 -24.41 -10.16
N ALA A 31 -35.00 -23.35 -10.97
CA ALA A 31 -36.03 -23.27 -12.03
C ALA A 31 -35.89 -21.94 -12.79
N GLY A 32 -35.37 -22.01 -14.02
CA GLY A 32 -35.65 -21.04 -15.09
C GLY A 32 -35.17 -19.59 -14.88
N GLY A 33 -33.92 -19.32 -15.19
CA GLY A 33 -33.42 -17.95 -15.34
C GLY A 33 -31.93 -17.90 -15.05
N THR A 34 -31.12 -17.90 -16.09
CA THR A 34 -29.71 -17.53 -16.04
C THR A 34 -29.60 -16.06 -15.63
N ALA A 35 -29.77 -15.78 -14.33
CA ALA A 35 -29.28 -14.54 -13.75
C ALA A 35 -27.76 -14.69 -13.71
N VAL A 36 -27.14 -14.35 -14.85
CA VAL A 36 -25.75 -13.94 -14.94
C VAL A 36 -25.57 -12.95 -13.80
N VAL A 37 -24.96 -13.39 -12.70
CA VAL A 37 -24.40 -12.46 -11.73
C VAL A 37 -23.31 -11.78 -12.53
N ALA A 38 -23.68 -10.63 -13.09
CA ALA A 38 -22.81 -9.77 -13.85
C ALA A 38 -21.53 -9.64 -13.06
N ALA A 39 -20.41 -9.99 -13.71
CA ALA A 39 -19.07 -9.83 -13.20
C ALA A 39 -18.94 -8.42 -12.62
N SER A 40 -19.09 -8.34 -11.30
CA SER A 40 -18.86 -7.11 -10.57
C SER A 40 -17.36 -6.86 -10.69
N GLU A 41 -17.06 -5.68 -11.21
CA GLU A 41 -15.75 -5.18 -11.52
C GLU A 41 -14.74 -5.52 -10.43
N HIS A 42 -13.87 -6.49 -10.71
CA HIS A 42 -12.74 -6.76 -9.84
C HIS A 42 -11.68 -5.65 -9.88
N ARG A 43 -11.88 -4.55 -10.63
CA ARG A 43 -10.85 -3.52 -10.85
C ARG A 43 -10.27 -2.92 -9.56
N GLY A 44 -11.06 -2.84 -8.49
CA GLY A 44 -10.61 -2.33 -7.19
C GLY A 44 -9.89 -3.35 -6.28
N LEU A 45 -10.03 -4.65 -6.52
CA LEU A 45 -9.36 -5.71 -5.74
C LEU A 45 -8.29 -6.43 -6.55
N SER A 46 -8.52 -6.71 -7.84
CA SER A 46 -7.55 -7.34 -8.74
C SER A 46 -6.38 -6.43 -9.07
N GLY A 47 -6.57 -5.10 -9.18
CA GLY A 47 -5.49 -4.14 -9.42
C GLY A 47 -4.52 -4.08 -8.24
N PHE A 48 -5.03 -3.87 -7.02
CA PHE A 48 -4.22 -3.84 -5.80
C PHE A 48 -3.64 -5.20 -5.43
N ALA A 49 -4.39 -6.29 -5.63
CA ALA A 49 -3.86 -7.64 -5.50
C ALA A 49 -2.73 -7.88 -6.50
N SER A 50 -2.86 -7.37 -7.74
CA SER A 50 -1.82 -7.51 -8.76
C SER A 50 -0.56 -6.69 -8.45
N ASP A 51 -0.67 -5.45 -7.97
CA ASP A 51 0.52 -4.65 -7.64
C ASP A 51 1.28 -5.21 -6.42
N THR A 52 0.54 -5.72 -5.44
CA THR A 52 1.13 -6.41 -4.28
C THR A 52 1.85 -7.68 -4.71
N GLU A 53 1.26 -8.45 -5.63
CA GLU A 53 1.86 -9.65 -6.20
C GLU A 53 3.11 -9.31 -7.04
N ILE A 54 3.04 -8.30 -7.91
CA ILE A 54 4.18 -7.80 -8.69
C ILE A 54 5.31 -7.42 -7.73
N LYS A 55 5.01 -6.62 -6.71
CA LYS A 55 5.99 -6.20 -5.70
C LYS A 55 6.60 -7.40 -4.97
N ALA A 56 5.81 -8.39 -4.58
CA ALA A 56 6.29 -9.59 -3.91
C ALA A 56 7.20 -10.43 -4.81
N ARG A 57 6.84 -10.62 -6.08
CA ARG A 57 7.64 -11.36 -7.06
C ARG A 57 8.97 -10.67 -7.37
N ILE A 58 8.96 -9.35 -7.58
CA ILE A 58 10.20 -8.58 -7.79
C ILE A 58 11.10 -8.69 -6.56
N ASN A 59 10.55 -8.48 -5.36
CA ASN A 59 11.33 -8.63 -4.11
C ASN A 59 11.92 -10.03 -3.96
N HIS A 60 11.16 -11.07 -4.32
CA HIS A 60 11.66 -12.45 -4.30
C HIS A 60 12.86 -12.61 -5.26
N LEU A 61 12.74 -12.16 -6.51
CA LEU A 61 13.84 -12.23 -7.48
C LEU A 61 15.08 -11.46 -7.03
N TRP A 62 14.90 -10.24 -6.50
CA TRP A 62 16.00 -9.43 -5.99
C TRP A 62 16.68 -10.07 -4.78
N PHE A 63 15.90 -10.60 -3.83
CA PHE A 63 16.43 -11.30 -2.66
C PHE A 63 17.25 -12.53 -3.04
N GLN A 64 16.78 -13.31 -4.03
CA GLN A 64 17.51 -14.48 -4.54
C GLN A 64 18.79 -14.08 -5.31
N HIS A 65 18.78 -12.94 -5.99
CA HIS A 65 19.92 -12.47 -6.78
C HIS A 65 21.01 -11.80 -5.94
N SER A 66 20.64 -10.87 -5.06
CA SER A 66 21.57 -10.14 -4.19
C SER A 66 20.85 -9.50 -3.01
N LEU A 67 21.20 -9.94 -1.79
CA LEU A 67 20.70 -9.33 -0.55
C LEU A 67 21.10 -7.84 -0.44
N GLU A 68 22.29 -7.49 -0.92
CA GLU A 68 22.76 -6.11 -0.90
C GLU A 68 21.88 -5.22 -1.79
N MET A 69 21.66 -5.63 -3.04
CA MET A 69 20.76 -4.94 -3.97
C MET A 69 19.35 -4.77 -3.37
N HIS A 70 18.78 -5.86 -2.82
CA HIS A 70 17.47 -5.85 -2.20
C HIS A 70 17.37 -4.84 -1.05
N SER A 71 18.43 -4.66 -0.27
CA SER A 71 18.46 -3.72 0.86
C SER A 71 18.70 -2.26 0.48
N ARG A 72 19.31 -2.00 -0.69
CA ARG A 72 19.74 -0.66 -1.09
C ARG A 72 18.82 0.01 -2.10
N ILE A 73 18.04 -0.77 -2.84
CA ILE A 73 17.16 -0.29 -3.89
C ILE A 73 15.72 -0.33 -3.39
N GLY A 74 15.06 0.82 -3.41
CA GLY A 74 13.64 0.99 -3.14
C GLY A 74 12.78 0.52 -4.31
N LEU A 75 11.65 -0.11 -3.97
CA LEU A 75 10.68 -0.63 -4.92
C LEU A 75 9.28 -0.11 -4.60
N THR A 76 8.77 0.73 -5.50
CA THR A 76 7.39 1.21 -5.48
C THR A 76 6.66 0.70 -6.73
N VAL A 77 5.45 0.16 -6.55
CA VAL A 77 4.62 -0.37 -7.64
C VAL A 77 3.25 0.31 -7.59
N ASP A 78 2.80 0.85 -8.72
CA ASP A 78 1.50 1.49 -8.89
C ASP A 78 0.92 1.15 -10.27
N GLN A 79 -0.16 0.37 -10.31
CA GLN A 79 -0.86 -0.07 -11.51
C GLN A 79 0.02 -0.77 -12.57
N GLY A 80 1.00 -1.55 -12.11
CA GLY A 80 2.03 -2.21 -12.93
C GLY A 80 3.18 -1.30 -13.36
N ARG A 81 3.21 -0.03 -12.93
CA ARG A 81 4.37 0.86 -13.09
C ARG A 81 5.29 0.67 -11.90
N VAL A 82 6.55 0.42 -12.19
CA VAL A 82 7.57 0.13 -11.19
C VAL A 82 8.52 1.31 -11.12
N LEU A 83 8.59 1.99 -9.97
CA LEU A 83 9.59 3.02 -9.68
C LEU A 83 10.69 2.41 -8.84
N LEU A 84 11.92 2.50 -9.37
CA LEU A 84 13.13 2.07 -8.69
C LEU A 84 13.91 3.29 -8.23
N THR A 85 14.15 3.38 -6.92
CA THR A 85 14.94 4.45 -6.30
C THR A 85 16.02 3.84 -5.44
N GLY A 86 16.97 4.64 -4.98
CA GLY A 86 18.01 4.21 -4.03
C GLY A 86 19.39 4.30 -4.64
N ARG A 87 20.33 3.58 -4.03
CA ARG A 87 21.76 3.73 -4.30
C ARG A 87 22.39 2.39 -4.66
N ALA A 88 22.83 2.27 -5.90
CA ALA A 88 23.61 1.13 -6.37
C ALA A 88 25.10 1.39 -6.15
N THR A 89 25.83 0.35 -5.77
CA THR A 89 27.29 0.41 -5.61
C THR A 89 28.03 0.50 -6.95
N ASP A 90 27.42 -0.01 -8.01
CA ASP A 90 27.95 0.06 -9.37
C ASP A 90 26.84 0.06 -10.42
N ALA A 91 27.24 0.22 -11.69
CA ALA A 91 26.30 0.21 -12.81
C ALA A 91 25.65 -1.17 -13.05
N GLN A 92 26.31 -2.28 -12.70
CA GLN A 92 25.78 -3.62 -12.89
C GLN A 92 24.62 -3.90 -11.96
N MET A 93 24.73 -3.55 -10.68
CA MET A 93 23.66 -3.66 -9.69
C MET A 93 22.40 -2.90 -10.17
N ARG A 94 22.57 -1.69 -10.72
CA ARG A 94 21.46 -0.93 -11.30
C ARG A 94 20.83 -1.64 -12.50
N LEU A 95 21.66 -2.18 -13.41
CA LEU A 95 21.16 -2.89 -14.59
C LEU A 95 20.42 -4.18 -14.21
N ASP A 96 20.93 -4.94 -13.25
CA ASP A 96 20.30 -6.15 -12.76
C ASP A 96 18.96 -5.88 -12.09
N ALA A 97 18.88 -4.83 -11.26
CA ALA A 97 17.62 -4.45 -10.62
C ALA A 97 16.51 -4.22 -11.65
N VAL A 98 16.81 -3.46 -12.71
CA VAL A 98 15.88 -3.19 -13.83
C VAL A 98 15.57 -4.47 -14.61
N ARG A 99 16.59 -5.29 -14.93
CA ARG A 99 16.43 -6.54 -15.69
C ARG A 99 15.52 -7.53 -14.99
N LEU A 100 15.63 -7.65 -13.66
CA LEU A 100 14.81 -8.56 -12.87
C LEU A 100 13.36 -8.09 -12.77
N CYS A 101 13.09 -6.78 -12.74
CA CYS A 101 11.72 -6.26 -12.78
C CYS A 101 10.97 -6.70 -14.05
N TRP A 102 11.61 -6.63 -15.21
CA TRP A 102 11.01 -7.01 -16.49
C TRP A 102 10.69 -8.51 -16.64
N GLN A 103 11.18 -9.36 -15.74
CA GLN A 103 10.84 -10.80 -15.73
C GLN A 103 9.50 -11.08 -15.05
N VAL A 104 8.94 -10.11 -14.34
CA VAL A 104 7.69 -10.27 -13.59
C VAL A 104 6.51 -9.90 -14.48
N GLU A 105 5.58 -10.84 -14.65
CA GLU A 105 4.33 -10.61 -15.36
C GLU A 105 3.52 -9.49 -14.69
N GLY A 106 2.90 -8.65 -15.51
CA GLY A 106 2.11 -7.50 -15.05
C GLY A 106 2.89 -6.19 -14.93
N VAL A 107 4.22 -6.23 -15.00
CA VAL A 107 5.05 -5.01 -15.13
C VAL A 107 4.83 -4.38 -16.51
N LYS A 108 4.41 -3.11 -16.52
CA LYS A 108 4.10 -2.34 -17.74
C LYS A 108 5.16 -1.28 -18.05
N GLU A 109 5.80 -0.76 -17.01
CA GLU A 109 6.78 0.31 -17.09
C GLU A 109 7.77 0.15 -15.94
N VAL A 110 9.06 0.38 -16.21
CA VAL A 110 10.11 0.44 -15.19
C VAL A 110 10.79 1.81 -15.28
N ILE A 111 10.60 2.62 -14.26
CA ILE A 111 11.16 3.96 -14.10
C ILE A 111 12.41 3.81 -13.22
N ASN A 112 13.57 4.10 -13.80
CA ASN A 112 14.86 3.90 -13.14
C ASN A 112 15.46 5.22 -12.66
N GLU A 113 15.32 5.48 -11.36
CA GLU A 113 15.94 6.61 -10.67
C GLU A 113 17.02 6.16 -9.67
N ILE A 114 17.61 4.97 -9.91
CA ILE A 114 18.70 4.44 -9.11
C ILE A 114 19.98 5.25 -9.39
N GLN A 115 20.54 5.82 -8.33
CA GLN A 115 21.80 6.56 -8.38
C GLN A 115 22.95 5.59 -8.16
N VAL A 116 23.98 5.64 -9.00
CA VAL A 116 25.23 4.90 -8.75
C VAL A 116 26.09 5.81 -7.88
N ASP A 117 26.18 5.49 -6.60
CA ASP A 117 26.76 6.36 -5.58
C ASP A 117 27.38 5.50 -4.47
N THR A 118 28.68 5.66 -4.28
CA THR A 118 29.48 4.97 -3.27
C THR A 118 29.80 5.83 -2.05
N ASP A 119 29.52 7.13 -2.11
CA ASP A 119 30.06 8.14 -1.19
C ASP A 119 28.99 8.61 -0.19
N SER A 120 27.72 8.41 -0.51
CA SER A 120 26.58 8.71 0.35
C SER A 120 26.54 7.86 1.61
N GLY A 121 26.48 8.55 2.76
CA GLY A 121 26.63 7.93 4.08
C GLY A 121 25.32 7.65 4.82
N ILE A 122 25.48 7.17 6.06
CA ILE A 122 24.36 6.98 7.01
C ILE A 122 23.64 8.32 7.28
N MET A 123 24.38 9.43 7.36
CA MET A 123 23.79 10.75 7.60
C MET A 123 22.88 11.21 6.46
N ASP A 124 23.27 10.96 5.21
CA ASP A 124 22.42 11.29 4.05
C ASP A 124 21.14 10.46 4.07
N SER A 125 21.26 9.17 4.37
CA SER A 125 20.12 8.25 4.52
C SER A 125 19.13 8.70 5.62
N ALA A 126 19.66 9.16 6.75
CA ALA A 126 18.86 9.68 7.85
C ALA A 126 18.15 10.98 7.47
N ARG A 127 18.85 11.88 6.75
CA ARG A 127 18.27 13.13 6.24
C ARG A 127 17.15 12.85 5.23
N ASP A 128 17.35 11.92 4.31
CA ASP A 128 16.33 11.52 3.33
C ASP A 128 15.10 10.91 4.02
N THR A 129 15.32 10.04 5.01
CA THR A 129 14.23 9.46 5.81
C THR A 129 13.44 10.55 6.56
N TRP A 130 14.14 11.56 7.07
CA TRP A 130 13.52 12.70 7.73
C TRP A 130 12.69 13.53 6.74
N ILE A 131 13.21 13.83 5.55
CA ILE A 131 12.46 14.52 4.47
C ILE A 131 11.19 13.73 4.12
N THR A 132 11.31 12.43 3.86
CA THR A 132 10.16 11.56 3.53
C THR A 132 9.12 11.58 4.65
N THR A 133 9.56 11.51 5.91
CA THR A 133 8.67 11.54 7.07
C THR A 133 7.94 12.88 7.17
N GLN A 134 8.67 14.00 7.06
CA GLN A 134 8.08 15.34 7.09
C GLN A 134 7.07 15.55 5.96
N LEU A 135 7.40 15.11 4.74
CA LEU A 135 6.48 15.21 3.61
C LEU A 135 5.24 14.36 3.85
N ARG A 136 5.40 13.09 4.23
CA ARG A 136 4.28 12.20 4.57
C ARG A 136 3.38 12.86 5.60
N THR A 137 3.95 13.38 6.68
CA THR A 137 3.20 14.10 7.73
C THR A 137 2.44 15.30 7.16
N LYS A 138 3.09 16.16 6.38
CA LYS A 138 2.41 17.31 5.75
C LYS A 138 1.24 16.89 4.87
N LEU A 139 1.43 15.89 4.01
CA LEU A 139 0.36 15.40 3.14
C LEU A 139 -0.79 14.78 3.94
N THR A 140 -0.48 14.06 5.02
CA THR A 140 -1.51 13.45 5.88
C THR A 140 -2.36 14.48 6.62
N PHE A 141 -1.80 15.63 6.99
CA PHE A 141 -2.53 16.69 7.71
C PHE A 141 -3.17 17.74 6.79
N ASP A 142 -2.93 17.70 5.48
CA ASP A 142 -3.63 18.53 4.50
C ASP A 142 -4.93 17.84 4.07
N SER A 143 -6.08 18.40 4.48
CA SER A 143 -7.40 17.84 4.18
C SER A 143 -7.78 17.87 2.70
N GLN A 144 -7.02 18.60 1.87
CA GLN A 144 -7.23 18.67 0.43
C GLN A 144 -6.40 17.63 -0.34
N ILE A 145 -5.71 16.73 0.36
CA ILE A 145 -4.82 15.71 -0.21
C ILE A 145 -5.19 14.33 0.32
N HIS A 146 -5.47 13.40 -0.60
CA HIS A 146 -5.62 11.98 -0.33
C HIS A 146 -4.22 11.34 -0.25
N SER A 147 -3.52 11.59 0.86
CA SER A 147 -2.11 11.18 1.03
C SER A 147 -1.85 9.68 0.78
N GLN A 148 -2.86 8.82 0.95
CA GLN A 148 -2.78 7.38 0.68
C GLN A 148 -2.59 7.04 -0.81
N ASN A 149 -2.94 7.96 -1.71
CA ASN A 149 -2.80 7.76 -3.15
C ASN A 149 -1.40 8.10 -3.67
N PHE A 150 -0.50 8.55 -2.81
CA PHE A 150 0.86 8.95 -3.18
C PHE A 150 1.91 8.11 -2.46
N SER A 151 2.85 7.57 -3.21
CA SER A 151 4.12 7.07 -2.70
C SER A 151 5.18 8.16 -2.77
N ILE A 152 6.01 8.22 -1.73
CA ILE A 152 7.08 9.20 -1.56
C ILE A 152 8.36 8.43 -1.28
N ASP A 153 9.35 8.58 -2.15
CA ASP A 153 10.70 8.08 -1.93
C ASP A 153 11.67 9.27 -1.98
N THR A 154 12.65 9.32 -1.08
CA THR A 154 13.69 10.38 -1.09
C THR A 154 15.07 9.75 -1.15
N VAL A 155 15.91 10.23 -2.07
CA VAL A 155 17.30 9.78 -2.23
C VAL A 155 18.19 10.98 -2.53
N ASN A 156 19.20 11.20 -1.68
CA ASN A 156 20.15 12.30 -1.79
C ASN A 156 19.45 13.67 -1.93
N GLY A 157 18.40 13.90 -1.14
CA GLY A 157 17.59 15.12 -1.18
C GLY A 157 16.70 15.28 -2.42
N VAL A 158 16.64 14.28 -3.31
CA VAL A 158 15.69 14.24 -4.43
C VAL A 158 14.45 13.48 -4.00
N VAL A 159 13.29 14.13 -4.04
CA VAL A 159 11.99 13.53 -3.74
C VAL A 159 11.37 13.00 -5.03
N TYR A 160 11.00 11.73 -5.04
CA TYR A 160 10.26 11.07 -6.10
C TYR A 160 8.82 10.85 -5.65
N LEU A 161 7.89 11.39 -6.43
CA LEU A 161 6.45 11.26 -6.20
C LEU A 161 5.85 10.33 -7.25
N MET A 162 5.09 9.33 -6.82
CA MET A 162 4.32 8.46 -7.71
C MET A 162 2.93 8.20 -7.12
N GLY A 163 1.95 7.94 -7.98
CA GLY A 163 0.58 7.63 -7.57
C GLY A 163 -0.46 8.37 -8.39
N LEU A 164 -1.65 8.54 -7.82
CA LEU A 164 -2.82 9.09 -8.50
C LEU A 164 -3.45 10.25 -7.72
N ALA A 165 -3.40 11.44 -8.32
CA ALA A 165 -4.13 12.60 -7.86
C ALA A 165 -5.55 12.59 -8.42
N THR A 166 -6.51 13.03 -7.62
CA THR A 166 -7.92 13.17 -7.98
C THR A 166 -8.14 14.30 -8.98
N HIS A 167 -7.36 15.38 -8.85
CA HIS A 167 -7.40 16.53 -9.75
C HIS A 167 -6.06 17.29 -9.72
N GLN A 168 -5.83 18.14 -10.72
CA GLN A 168 -4.57 18.88 -10.86
C GLN A 168 -4.21 19.70 -9.61
N GLY A 169 -5.18 20.38 -8.99
CA GLY A 169 -4.91 21.17 -7.79
C GLY A 169 -4.45 20.37 -6.56
N GLU A 170 -4.74 19.07 -6.48
CA GLU A 170 -4.23 18.18 -5.43
C GLU A 170 -2.77 17.87 -5.70
N LEU A 171 -2.44 17.51 -6.95
CA LEU A 171 -1.08 17.27 -7.38
C LEU A 171 -0.17 18.49 -7.17
N ASP A 172 -0.65 19.68 -7.53
CA ASP A 172 0.09 20.93 -7.35
C ASP A 172 0.39 21.19 -5.87
N ARG A 173 -0.59 20.93 -4.98
CA ARG A 173 -0.39 21.04 -3.53
C ARG A 173 0.64 20.05 -3.00
N VAL A 174 0.60 18.79 -3.46
CA VAL A 174 1.61 17.78 -3.07
C VAL A 174 3.02 18.21 -3.47
N ILE A 175 3.18 18.70 -4.71
CA ILE A 175 4.48 19.17 -5.22
C ILE A 175 4.96 20.38 -4.42
N GLU A 176 4.07 21.31 -4.07
CA GLU A 176 4.41 22.49 -3.26
C GLU A 176 4.85 22.12 -1.84
N HIS A 177 4.13 21.19 -1.19
CA HIS A 177 4.56 20.66 0.11
C HIS A 177 5.96 20.04 0.04
N ALA A 178 6.26 19.29 -1.03
CA ALA A 178 7.58 18.70 -1.22
C ALA A 178 8.66 19.76 -1.43
N ARG A 179 8.43 20.77 -2.27
CA ARG A 179 9.40 21.81 -2.60
C ARG A 179 9.75 22.73 -1.43
N THR A 180 8.82 22.93 -0.50
CA THR A 180 9.01 23.83 0.65
C THR A 180 9.75 23.18 1.82
N LEU A 181 10.05 21.88 1.76
CA LEU A 181 10.74 21.19 2.84
C LEU A 181 12.25 21.50 2.85
N PRO A 182 12.84 21.68 4.05
CA PRO A 182 14.29 21.85 4.16
C PRO A 182 15.05 20.67 3.57
N ASN A 183 16.18 20.95 2.93
CA ASN A 183 17.09 19.97 2.32
C ASN A 183 16.53 19.21 1.11
N VAL A 184 15.33 19.54 0.62
CA VAL A 184 14.87 19.07 -0.69
C VAL A 184 15.62 19.84 -1.76
N GLN A 185 16.36 19.11 -2.59
CA GLN A 185 17.13 19.66 -3.71
C GLN A 185 16.32 19.69 -5.00
N ARG A 186 15.49 18.66 -5.20
CA ARG A 186 14.70 18.47 -6.42
C ARG A 186 13.47 17.61 -6.14
N VAL A 187 12.39 17.90 -6.85
CA VAL A 187 11.18 17.06 -6.87
C VAL A 187 10.99 16.51 -8.27
N VAL A 188 10.92 15.20 -8.39
CA VAL A 188 10.64 14.47 -9.64
C VAL A 188 9.27 13.83 -9.51
N ASN A 189 8.37 14.18 -10.44
CA ASN A 189 6.97 13.80 -10.37
C ASN A 189 6.61 12.77 -11.45
N TYR A 190 6.16 11.61 -11.01
CA TYR A 190 5.57 10.54 -11.84
C TYR A 190 4.11 10.25 -11.48
N ALA A 191 3.51 11.03 -10.58
CA ALA A 191 2.11 10.94 -10.26
C ALA A 191 1.25 11.44 -11.43
N ARG A 192 0.10 10.81 -11.62
CA ARG A 192 -0.85 11.13 -12.68
C ARG A 192 -2.13 11.71 -12.09
N VAL A 193 -2.90 12.41 -12.91
CA VAL A 193 -4.23 12.90 -12.55
C VAL A 193 -5.28 11.98 -13.18
N LEU A 194 -6.35 11.68 -12.46
CA LEU A 194 -7.50 10.92 -12.95
C LEU A 194 -8.24 11.62 -14.10
#